data_AF-A0A7S4MJY2-F1
#
_entry.id   AF-A0A7S4MJY2-F1
#
_cell.length_a   1.000
_cell.length_b   1.000
_cell.length_c   1.000
_cell.angle_alpha   90.00
_cell.angle_beta   90.00
_cell.angle_gamma   90.00
#
_symmetry.space_group_name_H-M   'P 1'
#
loop_
_entity.id
_entity.type
_entity.pdbx_description
1 polymer ?
#
loop_
_entity_poly.entity_id
_entity_poly.type
_entity_poly.pdbx_seq_one_letter_code
_entity_poly.pdbx_strand_id
1 'polypeptide(L)'
;MKFGKLLRGTVDARMPQWREHVLQYKSLKQLIRQSMDQQARGASSEELVAAFTQLLDAEVGRVNNFYMDRIEEGVIILSALRQQGDGVVAAAAASIGLGLVEQRHACKQSLVTFHLNLLILQNYVALNFMAISKILKKWDKKLQLPLRTDYINAIVELPFYQCQSLGQLVEEAEKLFADLDAPAPIQMAPPQGSGRQAQRQPGQDQPQWRHQPGQLQAAFS
;
A
#
# COMPACT_ATOMS: atom_id res chain seq x y z
N MET A 1 10.70 25.52 -10.07
CA MET A 1 10.55 25.08 -8.66
C MET A 1 11.82 24.43 -8.11
N LYS A 2 12.14 24.64 -6.82
CA LYS A 2 13.33 24.08 -6.14
C LYS A 2 13.07 22.65 -5.64
N PHE A 3 12.89 21.68 -6.55
CA PHE A 3 12.54 20.28 -6.20
C PHE A 3 13.43 19.66 -5.11
N GLY A 4 14.75 19.89 -5.12
CA GLY A 4 15.61 19.34 -4.07
C GLY A 4 15.30 19.86 -2.65
N LYS A 5 14.72 21.07 -2.51
CA LYS A 5 14.24 21.57 -1.21
C LYS A 5 12.93 20.90 -0.82
N LEU A 6 12.03 20.71 -1.80
CA LEU A 6 10.77 19.99 -1.61
C LEU A 6 11.03 18.55 -1.13
N LEU A 7 11.90 17.82 -1.83
CA LEU A 7 12.26 16.44 -1.49
C LEU A 7 12.72 16.35 -0.05
N ARG A 8 13.72 17.17 0.35
CA ARG A 8 14.23 17.20 1.71
C ARG A 8 13.15 17.60 2.72
N GLY A 9 12.39 18.66 2.46
CA GLY A 9 11.35 19.12 3.36
C GLY A 9 10.25 18.08 3.60
N THR A 10 9.82 17.36 2.55
CA THR A 10 8.83 16.30 2.69
C THR A 10 9.37 15.12 3.49
N VAL A 11 10.63 14.72 3.25
CA VAL A 11 11.28 13.63 3.99
C VAL A 11 11.42 14.01 5.47
N ASP A 12 11.89 15.22 5.75
CA ASP A 12 12.07 15.74 7.10
C ASP A 12 10.74 15.78 7.89
N ALA A 13 9.63 16.09 7.22
CA ALA A 13 8.32 16.21 7.85
C ALA A 13 7.56 14.88 8.00
N ARG A 14 7.70 13.94 7.05
CA ARG A 14 6.86 12.73 6.98
C ARG A 14 7.58 11.42 7.29
N MET A 15 8.91 11.38 7.13
CA MET A 15 9.73 10.18 7.28
C MET A 15 11.17 10.54 7.71
N PRO A 16 11.35 11.31 8.80
CA PRO A 16 12.66 11.78 9.22
C PRO A 16 13.66 10.63 9.45
N GLN A 17 13.16 9.47 9.92
CA GLN A 17 13.93 8.26 10.13
C GLN A 17 14.46 7.60 8.84
N TRP A 18 13.90 7.94 7.68
CA TRP A 18 14.32 7.36 6.39
C TRP A 18 15.18 8.31 5.55
N ARG A 19 15.63 9.42 6.14
CA ARG A 19 16.36 10.48 5.43
C ARG A 19 17.59 9.97 4.67
N GLU A 20 18.31 9.03 5.25
CA GLU A 20 19.56 8.50 4.69
C GLU A 20 19.34 7.50 3.55
N HIS A 21 18.11 7.00 3.41
CA HIS A 21 17.73 6.01 2.41
C HIS A 21 17.08 6.63 1.16
N VAL A 22 16.82 7.94 1.16
CA VAL A 22 16.27 8.64 -0.01
C VAL A 22 17.39 9.00 -0.97
N LEU A 23 17.10 8.96 -2.27
CA LEU A 23 18.03 9.32 -3.35
C LEU A 23 18.77 10.64 -3.05
N GLN A 24 20.10 10.61 -3.08
CA GLN A 24 20.94 11.78 -2.82
C GLN A 24 20.95 12.78 -4.00
N TYR A 25 19.82 13.46 -4.19
CA TYR A 25 19.58 14.39 -5.30
C TYR A 25 20.58 15.56 -5.33
N LYS A 26 21.22 15.91 -4.21
CA LYS A 26 22.25 16.96 -4.16
C LYS A 26 23.55 16.48 -4.83
N SER A 27 24.01 15.28 -4.49
CA SER A 27 25.24 14.68 -5.00
C SER A 27 25.15 14.46 -6.52
N LEU A 28 24.03 13.91 -6.99
CA LEU A 28 23.80 13.73 -8.44
C LEU A 28 23.77 15.05 -9.23
N LYS A 29 23.19 16.11 -8.67
CA LYS A 29 23.23 17.45 -9.29
C LYS A 29 24.64 18.03 -9.34
N GLN A 30 25.47 17.73 -8.34
CA GLN A 30 26.85 18.18 -8.32
C GLN A 30 27.64 17.47 -9.42
N LEU A 31 27.44 16.15 -9.58
CA LEU A 31 28.04 15.38 -10.66
C LEU A 31 27.65 15.93 -12.03
N ILE A 32 26.36 16.25 -12.27
CA ILE A 32 25.92 16.88 -13.53
C ILE A 32 26.70 18.16 -13.85
N ARG A 33 26.99 19.00 -12.84
CA ARG A 33 27.76 20.24 -13.06
C ARG A 33 29.20 19.94 -13.44
N GLN A 34 29.82 18.97 -12.75
CA GLN A 34 31.18 18.52 -13.06
C GLN A 34 31.25 17.92 -14.48
N SER A 35 30.25 17.12 -14.86
CA SER A 35 30.14 16.56 -16.20
C SER A 35 30.00 17.63 -17.29
N MET A 36 29.28 18.74 -17.02
CA MET A 36 29.22 19.89 -17.95
C MET A 36 30.61 20.53 -18.15
N ASP A 37 31.37 20.73 -17.06
CA ASP A 37 32.71 21.30 -17.14
C ASP A 37 33.68 20.36 -17.86
N GLN A 38 33.55 19.05 -17.65
CA GLN A 38 34.34 18.02 -18.33
C GLN A 38 33.99 17.93 -19.82
N GLN A 39 32.70 18.01 -20.19
CA GLN A 39 32.25 18.05 -21.58
C GLN A 39 32.84 19.26 -22.31
N ALA A 40 32.88 20.44 -21.66
CA ALA A 40 33.51 21.64 -22.22
C ALA A 40 35.03 21.52 -22.41
N ARG A 41 35.68 20.62 -21.66
CA ARG A 41 37.11 20.28 -21.78
C ARG A 41 37.38 19.13 -22.77
N GLY A 42 36.36 18.65 -23.47
CA GLY A 42 36.49 17.60 -24.48
C GLY A 42 36.40 16.17 -23.97
N ALA A 43 35.87 15.95 -22.76
CA ALA A 43 35.59 14.59 -22.28
C ALA A 43 34.58 13.88 -23.19
N SER A 44 34.74 12.56 -23.37
CA SER A 44 33.86 11.80 -24.24
C SER A 44 32.47 11.63 -23.62
N SER A 45 31.44 11.58 -24.45
CA SER A 45 30.06 11.36 -23.98
C SER A 45 29.90 10.04 -23.22
N GLU A 46 30.65 9.01 -23.63
CA GLU A 46 30.61 7.67 -23.02
C GLU A 46 31.14 7.68 -21.59
N GLU A 47 32.30 8.31 -21.34
CA GLU A 47 32.86 8.45 -19.99
C GLU A 47 31.93 9.22 -19.05
N LEU A 48 31.31 10.29 -19.56
CA LEU A 48 30.38 11.10 -18.78
C LEU A 48 29.13 10.31 -18.39
N VAL A 49 28.54 9.58 -19.35
CA VAL A 49 27.37 8.73 -19.11
C VAL A 49 27.73 7.64 -18.11
N ALA A 50 28.84 6.93 -18.31
CA ALA A 50 29.28 5.85 -17.42
C ALA A 50 29.49 6.33 -15.97
N ALA A 51 30.15 7.47 -15.77
CA ALA A 51 30.35 8.03 -14.43
C ALA A 51 29.03 8.42 -13.76
N PHE A 52 28.07 8.95 -14.52
CA PHE A 52 26.77 9.32 -14.00
C PHE A 52 25.87 8.11 -13.69
N THR A 53 25.83 7.11 -14.57
CA THR A 53 25.07 5.88 -14.35
C THR A 53 25.62 5.11 -13.17
N GLN A 54 26.95 5.01 -13.01
CA GLN A 54 27.56 4.36 -11.85
C GLN A 54 27.08 4.95 -10.52
N LEU A 55 27.07 6.30 -10.40
CA LEU A 55 26.56 6.94 -9.20
C LEU A 55 25.04 6.75 -9.05
N LEU A 56 24.29 6.84 -10.14
CA LEU A 56 22.84 6.68 -10.09
C LEU A 56 22.44 5.25 -9.72
N ASP A 57 23.13 4.24 -10.23
CA ASP A 57 22.92 2.82 -9.91
C ASP A 57 23.16 2.55 -8.43
N ALA A 58 24.23 3.11 -7.86
CA ALA A 58 24.50 3.00 -6.43
C ALA A 58 23.38 3.62 -5.57
N GLU A 59 22.83 4.76 -6.01
CA GLU A 59 21.72 5.42 -5.32
C GLU A 59 20.39 4.67 -5.49
N VAL A 60 20.09 4.19 -6.70
CA VAL A 60 18.88 3.40 -7.00
C VAL A 60 18.93 2.06 -6.27
N GLY A 61 20.08 1.40 -6.25
CA GLY A 61 20.29 0.16 -5.49
C GLY A 61 20.03 0.37 -4.00
N ARG A 62 20.51 1.46 -3.40
CA ARG A 62 20.23 1.79 -2.00
C ARG A 62 18.73 2.01 -1.74
N VAL A 63 18.05 2.71 -2.65
CA VAL A 63 16.60 2.93 -2.56
C VAL A 63 15.84 1.62 -2.64
N ASN A 64 16.22 0.76 -3.59
CA ASN A 64 15.59 -0.54 -3.79
C ASN A 64 15.80 -1.46 -2.59
N ASN A 65 17.02 -1.55 -2.07
CA ASN A 65 17.33 -2.40 -0.91
C ASN A 65 16.54 -1.95 0.31
N PHE A 66 16.50 -0.64 0.60
CA PHE A 66 15.69 -0.13 1.70
C PHE A 66 14.19 -0.44 1.53
N TYR A 67 13.66 -0.32 0.30
CA TYR A 67 12.28 -0.71 0.01
C TYR A 67 12.06 -2.20 0.34
N MET A 68 12.95 -3.08 -0.12
CA MET A 68 12.88 -4.52 0.14
C MET A 68 12.90 -4.83 1.64
N ASP A 69 13.81 -4.21 2.40
CA ASP A 69 13.88 -4.39 3.86
C ASP A 69 12.55 -4.02 4.55
N ARG A 70 11.90 -2.95 4.09
CA ARG A 70 10.60 -2.52 4.63
C ARG A 70 9.45 -3.43 4.21
N ILE A 71 9.51 -4.02 3.02
CA ILE A 71 8.55 -5.03 2.58
C ILE A 71 8.69 -6.30 3.42
N GLU A 72 9.91 -6.79 3.65
CA GLU A 72 10.16 -7.96 4.48
C GLU A 72 9.65 -7.75 5.92
N GLU A 73 9.98 -6.61 6.52
CA GLU A 73 9.44 -6.21 7.82
C GLU A 73 7.90 -6.18 7.80
N GLY A 74 7.32 -5.65 6.72
CA GLY A 74 5.88 -5.58 6.54
C GLY A 74 5.21 -6.96 6.46
N VAL A 75 5.82 -7.91 5.75
CA VAL A 75 5.34 -9.30 5.65
C VAL A 75 5.35 -9.97 7.04
N ILE A 76 6.41 -9.76 7.82
CA ILE A 76 6.53 -10.32 9.18
C ILE A 76 5.43 -9.74 10.08
N ILE A 77 5.25 -8.41 10.07
CA ILE A 77 4.22 -7.75 10.88
C ILE A 77 2.82 -8.23 10.48
N LEU A 78 2.50 -8.27 9.19
CA LEU A 78 1.19 -8.71 8.71
C LEU A 78 0.92 -10.18 9.09
N SER A 79 1.94 -11.04 9.01
CA SER A 79 1.81 -12.45 9.44
C SER A 79 1.44 -12.57 10.92
N ALA A 80 2.11 -11.80 11.79
CA ALA A 80 1.81 -11.78 13.22
C ALA A 80 0.40 -11.22 13.49
N LEU A 81 0.01 -10.14 12.81
CA LEU A 81 -1.32 -9.56 12.93
C LEU A 81 -2.41 -10.51 12.45
N ARG A 82 -2.18 -11.26 11.37
CA ARG A 82 -3.12 -12.28 10.88
C ARG A 82 -3.29 -13.39 11.90
N GLN A 83 -2.21 -13.92 12.47
CA GLN A 83 -2.30 -14.95 13.51
C GLN A 83 -3.11 -14.47 14.72
N GLN A 84 -2.89 -13.23 15.17
CA GLN A 84 -3.67 -12.63 16.24
C GLN A 84 -5.14 -12.45 15.85
N GLY A 85 -5.41 -11.92 14.66
CA GLY A 85 -6.75 -11.65 14.17
C GLY A 85 -7.58 -12.92 13.99
N ASP A 86 -7.01 -13.95 13.36
CA ASP A 86 -7.66 -15.25 13.17
C ASP A 86 -8.00 -15.91 14.52
N GLY A 87 -7.10 -15.81 15.50
CA GLY A 87 -7.34 -16.28 16.87
C GLY A 87 -8.53 -15.58 17.53
N VAL A 88 -8.65 -14.25 17.36
CA VAL A 88 -9.78 -13.46 17.86
C VAL A 88 -11.08 -13.85 17.15
N VAL A 89 -11.07 -14.03 15.83
CA VAL A 89 -12.26 -14.44 15.07
C VAL A 89 -12.73 -15.84 15.48
N ALA A 90 -11.80 -16.78 15.64
CA ALA A 90 -12.11 -18.15 16.08
C ALA A 90 -12.68 -18.18 17.51
N ALA A 91 -12.07 -17.44 18.44
CA ALA A 91 -12.55 -17.32 19.82
C ALA A 91 -13.97 -16.70 19.88
N ALA A 92 -14.23 -15.69 19.04
CA ALA A 92 -15.55 -15.10 18.88
C ALA A 92 -16.61 -16.12 18.42
N ALA A 93 -16.27 -16.91 17.39
CA ALA A 93 -17.17 -17.92 16.84
C ALA A 93 -17.48 -19.03 17.86
N ALA A 94 -16.49 -19.42 18.67
CA ALA A 94 -16.66 -20.41 19.73
C ALA A 94 -17.39 -19.86 20.97
N SER A 95 -17.58 -18.54 21.09
CA SER A 95 -18.04 -17.88 22.32
C SER A 95 -17.14 -18.19 23.54
N ILE A 96 -15.84 -18.38 23.29
CA ILE A 96 -14.84 -18.72 24.31
C ILE A 96 -13.87 -17.55 24.45
N GLY A 97 -13.66 -17.08 25.67
CA GLY A 97 -12.61 -16.11 25.99
C GLY A 97 -13.11 -14.83 26.64
N LEU A 98 -12.54 -14.49 27.79
CA LEU A 98 -12.71 -13.18 28.44
C LEU A 98 -11.85 -12.14 27.73
N GLY A 99 -12.35 -10.91 27.57
CA GLY A 99 -11.59 -9.79 27.00
C GLY A 99 -11.51 -9.78 25.46
N LEU A 100 -12.36 -10.53 24.77
CA LEU A 100 -12.38 -10.62 23.30
C LEU A 100 -12.57 -9.27 22.59
N VAL A 101 -13.40 -8.38 23.17
CA VAL A 101 -13.63 -7.03 22.64
C VAL A 101 -12.34 -6.21 22.67
N GLU A 102 -11.61 -6.27 23.78
CA GLU A 102 -10.32 -5.59 23.93
C GLU A 102 -9.27 -6.15 22.98
N GLN A 103 -9.18 -7.47 22.85
CA GLN A 103 -8.25 -8.12 21.90
C GLN A 103 -8.55 -7.75 20.44
N ARG A 104 -9.83 -7.74 20.05
CA ARG A 104 -10.27 -7.30 18.73
C ARG A 104 -9.91 -5.83 18.49
N HIS A 105 -10.19 -4.97 19.46
CA HIS A 105 -9.90 -3.55 19.36
C HIS A 105 -8.39 -3.28 19.25
N ALA A 106 -7.57 -3.93 20.09
CA ALA A 106 -6.12 -3.84 20.03
C ALA A 106 -5.58 -4.28 18.66
N CYS A 107 -6.06 -5.41 18.13
CA CYS A 107 -5.65 -5.91 16.81
C CYS A 107 -6.00 -4.90 15.69
N LYS A 108 -7.19 -4.29 15.73
CA LYS A 108 -7.58 -3.23 14.79
C LYS A 108 -6.68 -2.01 14.89
N GLN A 109 -6.33 -1.56 16.10
CA GLN A 109 -5.42 -0.43 16.29
C GLN A 109 -4.02 -0.72 15.71
N SER A 110 -3.51 -1.94 15.91
CA SER A 110 -2.24 -2.36 15.32
C SER A 110 -2.31 -2.42 13.79
N LEU A 111 -3.43 -2.85 13.20
CA LEU A 111 -3.64 -2.82 11.74
C LEU A 111 -3.68 -1.39 11.19
N VAL A 112 -4.35 -0.46 11.86
CA VAL A 112 -4.35 0.96 11.45
C VAL A 112 -2.93 1.54 11.49
N THR A 113 -2.17 1.22 12.54
CA THR A 113 -0.77 1.63 12.66
C THR A 113 0.10 1.02 11.55
N PHE A 114 -0.10 -0.26 11.26
CA PHE A 114 0.58 -0.97 10.17
C PHE A 114 0.28 -0.33 8.81
N HIS A 115 -1.00 -0.05 8.53
CA HIS A 115 -1.41 0.59 7.28
C HIS A 115 -0.83 2.01 7.13
N LEU A 116 -0.72 2.77 8.22
CA LEU A 116 -0.01 4.06 8.20
C LEU A 116 1.47 3.87 7.79
N ASN A 117 2.15 2.85 8.29
CA ASN A 117 3.54 2.56 7.90
C ASN A 117 3.64 2.23 6.40
N LEU A 118 2.69 1.46 5.84
CA LEU A 118 2.62 1.19 4.40
C LEU A 118 2.42 2.47 3.58
N LEU A 119 1.59 3.40 4.05
CA LEU A 119 1.39 4.70 3.39
C LEU A 119 2.67 5.55 3.39
N ILE A 120 3.43 5.54 4.50
CA ILE A 120 4.73 6.21 4.56
C ILE A 120 5.68 5.57 3.51
N LEU A 121 5.70 4.24 3.38
CA LEU A 121 6.47 3.52 2.37
C LEU A 121 6.05 3.87 0.93
N GLN A 122 4.74 3.98 0.68
CA GLN A 122 4.21 4.43 -0.61
C GLN A 122 4.70 5.84 -0.96
N ASN A 123 4.69 6.76 0.00
CA ASN A 123 5.21 8.10 -0.20
C ASN A 123 6.73 8.11 -0.45
N TYR A 124 7.48 7.21 0.22
CA TYR A 124 8.90 7.03 -0.03
C TYR A 124 9.18 6.61 -1.48
N VAL A 125 8.45 5.61 -1.99
CA VAL A 125 8.53 5.18 -3.40
C VAL A 125 8.25 6.36 -4.34
N ALA A 126 7.13 7.07 -4.14
CA ALA A 126 6.72 8.16 -5.02
C ALA A 126 7.77 9.29 -5.08
N LEU A 127 8.35 9.64 -3.94
CA LEU A 127 9.40 10.67 -3.86
C LEU A 127 10.67 10.26 -4.60
N ASN A 128 11.12 9.01 -4.42
CA ASN A 128 12.33 8.50 -5.07
C ASN A 128 12.13 8.35 -6.59
N PHE A 129 11.00 7.82 -7.03
CA PHE A 129 10.62 7.77 -8.45
C PHE A 129 10.67 9.16 -9.08
N MET A 130 10.04 10.16 -8.44
CA MET A 130 10.07 11.54 -8.91
C MET A 130 11.50 12.10 -8.96
N ALA A 131 12.33 11.77 -7.96
CA ALA A 131 13.71 12.25 -7.89
C ALA A 131 14.56 11.67 -9.04
N ILE A 132 14.45 10.36 -9.31
CA ILE A 132 15.12 9.67 -10.41
C ILE A 132 14.67 10.27 -11.75
N SER A 133 13.36 10.35 -11.99
CA SER A 133 12.84 10.87 -13.25
C SER A 133 13.25 12.35 -13.48
N LYS A 134 13.33 13.15 -12.42
CA LYS A 134 13.77 14.56 -12.50
C LYS A 134 15.28 14.72 -12.65
N ILE A 135 16.10 13.81 -12.10
CA ILE A 135 17.56 13.90 -12.27
C ILE A 135 17.96 13.47 -13.68
N LEU A 136 17.35 12.41 -14.21
CA LEU A 136 17.53 11.98 -15.59
C LEU A 136 17.08 13.07 -16.59
N LYS A 137 15.90 13.67 -16.38
CA LYS A 137 15.46 14.82 -17.19
C LYS A 137 16.40 16.02 -17.09
N LYS A 138 17.13 16.17 -15.98
CA LYS A 138 18.13 17.25 -15.83
C LYS A 138 19.40 16.91 -16.60
N TRP A 139 19.86 15.65 -16.56
CA TRP A 139 20.98 15.15 -17.34
C TRP A 139 20.78 15.43 -18.83
N ASP A 140 19.70 14.89 -19.42
CA ASP A 140 19.40 15.05 -20.86
C ASP A 140 19.41 16.52 -21.27
N LYS A 141 18.79 17.40 -20.47
CA LYS A 141 18.69 18.84 -20.76
C LYS A 141 20.02 19.59 -20.67
N LYS A 142 20.95 19.13 -19.84
CA LYS A 142 22.19 19.87 -19.56
C LYS A 142 23.35 19.39 -20.42
N LEU A 143 23.42 18.09 -20.66
CA LEU A 143 24.49 17.48 -21.44
C LEU A 143 24.08 17.27 -22.90
N GLN A 144 22.79 17.39 -23.23
CA GLN A 144 22.21 17.09 -24.55
C GLN A 144 22.50 15.64 -25.00
N LEU A 145 22.61 14.73 -24.03
CA LEU A 145 22.82 13.29 -24.23
C LEU A 145 21.56 12.54 -23.78
N PRO A 146 20.92 11.74 -24.64
CA PRO A 146 19.75 10.96 -24.25
C PRO A 146 20.18 9.82 -23.32
N LEU A 147 19.66 9.79 -22.10
CA LEU A 147 19.89 8.68 -21.15
C LEU A 147 18.59 8.23 -20.48
N ARG A 148 17.65 9.15 -20.27
CA ARG A 148 16.47 8.90 -19.45
C ARG A 148 15.67 7.67 -19.86
N THR A 149 15.35 7.53 -21.15
CA THR A 149 14.48 6.44 -21.61
C THR A 149 15.11 5.09 -21.35
N ASP A 150 16.36 4.91 -21.78
CA ASP A 150 17.09 3.65 -21.65
C ASP A 150 17.29 3.29 -20.18
N TYR A 151 17.64 4.28 -19.35
CA TYR A 151 17.82 4.07 -17.92
C TYR A 151 16.52 3.69 -17.22
N ILE A 152 15.40 4.35 -17.53
CA ILE A 152 14.10 4.00 -16.93
C ILE A 152 13.69 2.58 -17.34
N ASN A 153 13.87 2.20 -18.60
CA ASN A 153 13.56 0.84 -19.06
C ASN A 153 14.43 -0.21 -18.35
N ALA A 154 15.67 0.11 -18.01
CA ALA A 154 16.55 -0.80 -17.27
C ALA A 154 16.11 -1.03 -15.82
N ILE A 155 15.46 -0.04 -15.19
CA ILE A 155 15.09 -0.11 -13.76
C ILE A 155 13.60 -0.39 -13.50
N VAL A 156 12.76 -0.44 -14.55
CA VAL A 156 11.30 -0.57 -14.41
C VAL A 156 10.88 -1.90 -13.77
N GLU A 157 11.70 -2.93 -13.92
CA GLU A 157 11.49 -4.27 -13.36
C GLU A 157 11.95 -4.38 -11.90
N LEU A 158 12.59 -3.35 -11.34
CA LEU A 158 13.02 -3.39 -9.94
C LEU A 158 11.79 -3.40 -9.01
N PRO A 159 11.83 -4.16 -7.89
CA PRO A 159 10.72 -4.25 -6.96
C PRO A 159 10.18 -2.90 -6.47
N PHE A 160 11.09 -1.95 -6.18
CA PHE A 160 10.70 -0.60 -5.75
C PHE A 160 9.88 0.15 -6.81
N TYR A 161 10.06 -0.19 -8.09
CA TYR A 161 9.40 0.46 -9.21
C TYR A 161 8.04 -0.17 -9.48
N GLN A 162 7.96 -1.51 -9.44
CA GLN A 162 6.72 -2.26 -9.64
C GLN A 162 5.74 -2.13 -8.46
N CYS A 163 6.25 -2.03 -7.23
CA CYS A 163 5.47 -1.89 -6.00
C CYS A 163 4.48 -3.04 -5.73
N GLN A 164 4.62 -4.19 -6.38
CA GLN A 164 3.65 -5.28 -6.31
C GLN A 164 3.43 -5.78 -4.88
N SER A 165 4.52 -6.05 -4.15
CA SER A 165 4.45 -6.53 -2.75
C SER A 165 3.85 -5.49 -1.80
N LEU A 166 4.07 -4.19 -2.05
CA LEU A 166 3.43 -3.14 -1.26
C LEU A 166 1.91 -3.16 -1.45
N GLY A 167 1.44 -3.30 -2.69
CA GLY A 167 0.02 -3.41 -3.00
C GLY A 167 -0.62 -4.63 -2.32
N GLN A 168 0.06 -5.79 -2.37
CA GLN A 168 -0.39 -7.01 -1.70
C GLN A 168 -0.51 -6.84 -0.18
N LEU A 169 0.49 -6.23 0.47
CA LEU A 169 0.45 -5.96 1.91
C LEU A 169 -0.73 -5.05 2.30
N VAL A 170 -1.04 -4.05 1.46
CA VAL A 170 -2.19 -3.16 1.68
C VAL A 170 -3.50 -3.93 1.58
N GLU A 171 -3.69 -4.67 0.49
CA GLU A 171 -4.93 -5.44 0.24
C GLU A 171 -5.17 -6.49 1.34
N GLU A 172 -4.13 -7.21 1.74
CA GLU A 172 -4.24 -8.22 2.79
C GLU A 172 -4.51 -7.62 4.17
N ALA A 173 -3.95 -6.45 4.48
CA ALA A 173 -4.24 -5.73 5.72
C ALA A 173 -5.68 -5.22 5.78
N GLU A 174 -6.19 -4.68 4.66
CA GLU A 174 -7.58 -4.21 4.54
C GLU A 174 -8.56 -5.37 4.69
N LYS A 175 -8.27 -6.52 4.05
CA LYS A 175 -9.07 -7.74 4.20
C LYS A 175 -9.14 -8.20 5.66
N LEU A 176 -7.99 -8.31 6.33
CA LEU A 176 -7.95 -8.72 7.74
C LEU A 176 -8.69 -7.74 8.65
N PHE A 177 -8.61 -6.43 8.37
CA PHE A 177 -9.37 -5.43 9.11
C PHE A 177 -10.88 -5.63 8.93
N ALA A 178 -11.34 -5.89 7.70
CA ALA A 178 -12.75 -6.15 7.41
C ALA A 178 -13.27 -7.41 8.12
N ASP A 179 -12.48 -8.48 8.16
CA ASP A 179 -12.82 -9.72 8.88
C ASP A 179 -13.00 -9.48 10.39
N LEU A 180 -12.17 -8.60 10.98
CA LEU A 180 -12.28 -8.19 12.37
C LEU A 180 -13.43 -7.19 12.63
N ASP A 181 -13.87 -6.46 11.61
CA ASP A 181 -14.98 -5.51 11.70
C ASP A 181 -16.34 -6.18 11.50
N ALA A 182 -16.37 -7.34 10.85
CA ALA A 182 -17.58 -8.11 10.67
C ALA A 182 -18.28 -8.40 12.02
N PRO A 183 -19.60 -8.14 12.11
CA PRO A 183 -20.38 -8.50 13.29
C PRO A 183 -20.35 -10.02 13.47
N ALA A 184 -20.32 -10.48 14.72
CA ALA A 184 -20.37 -11.91 15.00
C ALA A 184 -21.63 -12.52 14.34
N PRO A 185 -21.52 -13.68 13.67
CA PRO A 185 -22.69 -14.31 13.08
C PRO A 185 -23.69 -14.59 14.20
N ILE A 186 -24.87 -13.96 14.10
CA ILE A 186 -26.00 -14.22 14.99
C ILE A 186 -26.35 -15.68 14.78
N GLN A 187 -26.02 -16.55 15.75
CA GLN A 187 -26.58 -17.89 15.77
C GLN A 187 -28.09 -17.72 15.98
N MET A 188 -28.87 -17.85 14.90
CA MET A 188 -30.31 -17.95 15.03
C MET A 188 -30.59 -19.25 15.80
N ALA A 189 -30.97 -19.13 17.07
CA ALA A 189 -31.47 -20.25 17.83
C ALA A 189 -32.65 -20.88 17.06
N PRO A 190 -32.72 -22.22 16.93
CA PRO A 190 -33.87 -22.84 16.29
C PRO A 190 -35.13 -22.42 17.04
N PRO A 191 -36.24 -22.12 16.34
CA PRO A 191 -37.46 -21.70 16.99
C PRO A 191 -37.88 -22.78 17.97
N GLN A 192 -37.91 -22.45 19.27
CA GLN A 192 -38.48 -23.34 20.27
C GLN A 192 -39.96 -23.54 19.92
N GLY A 193 -40.26 -24.72 19.38
CA GLY A 193 -41.60 -25.19 19.08
C GLY A 193 -42.42 -25.23 20.37
N SER A 194 -43.02 -24.09 20.70
CA SER A 194 -44.00 -23.99 21.77
C SER A 194 -45.29 -24.60 21.24
N GLY A 195 -45.45 -25.91 21.45
CA GLY A 195 -46.69 -26.61 21.22
C GLY A 195 -47.81 -25.97 22.02
N ARG A 196 -48.67 -25.20 21.34
CA ARG A 196 -50.04 -24.97 21.78
C ARG A 196 -50.97 -25.66 20.79
N GLN A 197 -51.49 -26.81 21.21
CA GLN A 197 -52.68 -27.40 20.60
C GLN A 197 -53.81 -26.39 20.72
N ALA A 198 -54.15 -25.74 19.61
CA ALA A 198 -55.41 -25.01 19.48
C ALA A 198 -56.42 -25.94 18.82
N GLN A 199 -57.40 -26.37 19.62
CA GLN A 199 -58.59 -27.08 19.18
C GLN A 199 -59.30 -26.33 18.06
N ARG A 200 -59.68 -27.06 17.00
CA ARG A 200 -60.47 -26.58 15.87
C ARG A 200 -61.91 -26.26 16.29
N GLN A 201 -62.48 -25.22 15.70
CA GLN A 201 -63.90 -25.20 15.30
C GLN A 201 -64.00 -24.70 13.84
N PRO A 202 -64.90 -25.26 13.01
CA PRO A 202 -65.06 -24.90 11.61
C PRO A 202 -66.13 -23.81 11.45
N GLY A 203 -65.88 -22.82 10.60
CA GLY A 203 -66.85 -21.79 10.25
C GLY A 203 -66.40 -21.08 8.99
N GLN A 204 -67.32 -20.93 8.04
CA GLN A 204 -67.13 -20.52 6.66
C GLN A 204 -66.71 -19.05 6.55
N ASP A 205 -65.84 -18.74 5.58
CA ASP A 205 -66.18 -17.84 4.46
C ASP A 205 -64.92 -17.48 3.64
N GLN A 206 -65.01 -17.77 2.33
CA GLN A 206 -64.25 -17.11 1.25
C GLN A 206 -65.17 -16.03 0.67
N PRO A 207 -64.70 -14.95 0.00
CA PRO A 207 -63.83 -15.10 -1.17
C PRO A 207 -62.84 -13.95 -1.52
N GLN A 208 -61.91 -14.28 -2.43
CA GLN A 208 -61.30 -13.51 -3.55
C GLN A 208 -60.82 -12.05 -3.32
N TRP A 209 -59.63 -11.63 -3.79
CA TRP A 209 -59.28 -11.46 -5.22
C TRP A 209 -57.75 -11.36 -5.50
N ARG A 210 -57.34 -12.01 -6.60
CA ARG A 210 -56.35 -11.67 -7.67
C ARG A 210 -54.91 -11.17 -7.34
N HIS A 211 -53.93 -11.94 -7.82
CA HIS A 211 -52.99 -11.62 -8.95
C HIS A 211 -52.65 -10.12 -9.19
N GLN A 212 -51.40 -9.64 -9.32
CA GLN A 212 -50.24 -10.12 -10.11
C GLN A 212 -48.94 -9.32 -9.78
N PRO A 213 -47.77 -9.72 -10.34
CA PRO A 213 -46.42 -9.28 -9.97
C PRO A 213 -45.77 -8.23 -10.92
N GLY A 214 -44.60 -7.71 -10.52
CA GLY A 214 -43.76 -6.75 -11.27
C GLY A 214 -43.80 -5.36 -10.62
N GLN A 215 -42.73 -4.56 -10.53
CA GLN A 215 -41.52 -4.50 -11.33
C GLN A 215 -40.58 -3.44 -10.69
N LEU A 216 -39.31 -3.44 -11.14
CA LEU A 216 -38.35 -2.31 -11.17
C LEU A 216 -37.24 -2.27 -10.11
N GLN A 217 -36.14 -2.90 -10.55
CA GLN A 217 -34.75 -2.45 -10.45
C GLN A 217 -34.52 -0.93 -10.44
N ALA A 218 -33.35 -0.61 -9.87
CA ALA A 218 -32.43 0.48 -10.19
C ALA A 218 -32.55 1.77 -9.37
N ALA A 219 -31.61 1.93 -8.43
CA ALA A 219 -30.87 3.17 -8.26
C ALA A 219 -29.52 2.86 -7.60
N PHE A 220 -28.52 3.70 -7.89
CA PHE A 220 -27.12 3.72 -7.41
C PHE A 220 -26.06 3.21 -8.40
N SER A 221 -25.93 3.98 -9.49
CA SER A 221 -24.63 4.52 -9.91
C SER A 221 -24.41 5.86 -9.24
#